data_AF-D8F3F3-F1
#
_entry.id   AF-D8F3F3-F1
#
_cell.length_a   1.000
_cell.length_b   1.000
_cell.length_c   1.000
_cell.angle_alpha   90.00
_cell.angle_beta   90.00
_cell.angle_gamma   90.00
#
_symmetry.space_group_name_H-M   'P 1'
#
loop_
_entity.id
_entity.type
_entity.pdbx_description
1 polymer ?
#
loop_
_entity_poly.entity_id
_entity_poly.type
_entity_poly.pdbx_seq_one_letter_code
_entity_poly.pdbx_strand_id
1 'polypeptide(L)' 'MKDPQVTEHHIRKEIMSLPPGRRGQLLQWLIEMDRRDWDQKLQEDFSENGPGMPLLKQVKTDFRAGRCTKCK' A
#
# COMPACT_ATOMS: atom_id res chain seq x y z
N MET A 1 26.65 -19.51 -10.66
CA MET A 1 25.59 -19.10 -11.62
C MET A 1 25.09 -17.74 -11.16
N LYS A 2 25.30 -16.69 -11.94
CA LYS A 2 24.72 -15.37 -11.65
C LYS A 2 23.31 -15.38 -12.21
N ASP A 3 22.29 -15.21 -11.37
CA ASP A 3 20.94 -14.93 -11.87
C ASP A 3 21.05 -13.75 -12.85
N PRO A 4 20.58 -13.89 -14.11
CA PRO A 4 20.48 -12.74 -14.99
C PRO A 4 19.53 -11.79 -14.28
N GLN A 5 20.07 -10.67 -13.79
CA GLN A 5 19.28 -9.70 -13.03
C GLN A 5 18.09 -9.30 -13.90
N VAL A 6 16.91 -9.74 -13.48
CA VAL A 6 15.66 -9.34 -14.11
C VAL A 6 15.58 -7.83 -13.91
N THR A 7 15.87 -7.08 -14.98
CA THR A 7 15.83 -5.62 -14.92
C THR A 7 14.39 -5.16 -14.97
N GLU A 8 14.13 -4.02 -14.35
CA GLU A 8 12.84 -3.32 -14.43
C GLU A 8 12.34 -3.18 -15.87
N HIS A 9 13.26 -2.85 -16.79
CA HIS A 9 12.99 -2.77 -18.22
C HIS A 9 12.54 -4.11 -18.83
N HIS A 10 13.19 -5.21 -18.46
CA HIS A 10 12.81 -6.53 -18.93
C HIS A 10 11.40 -6.91 -18.44
N ILE A 11 11.10 -6.65 -17.17
CA ILE A 11 9.76 -6.89 -16.60
C ILE A 11 8.70 -6.09 -17.36
N ARG A 12 8.93 -4.79 -17.57
CA ARG A 12 8.00 -3.94 -18.33
C ARG A 12 7.76 -4.47 -19.73
N LYS A 13 8.83 -4.90 -20.42
CA LYS A 13 8.72 -5.46 -21.77
C LYS A 13 7.87 -6.73 -21.79
N GLU A 14 8.09 -7.64 -20.85
CA GLU A 14 7.30 -8.87 -20.74
C GLU A 14 5.83 -8.59 -20.35
N ILE A 15 5.59 -7.63 -19.46
CA ILE A 15 4.21 -7.22 -19.13
C ILE A 15 3.50 -6.66 -20.36
N MET A 16 4.19 -5.86 -21.18
CA MET A 16 3.62 -5.28 -22.40
C MET A 16 3.41 -6.30 -23.52
N SER A 17 4.12 -7.42 -23.52
CA SER A 17 3.94 -8.52 -24.49
C SER A 17 2.70 -9.36 -24.19
N LEU A 18 2.12 -9.26 -22.99
CA LEU A 18 0.93 -10.00 -22.60
C LEU A 18 -0.34 -9.53 -23.36
N PRO A 19 -1.23 -10.46 -23.73
CA PRO A 19 -2.55 -10.13 -24.25
C PRO A 19 -3.34 -9.22 -23.28
N PRO A 20 -4.23 -8.32 -23.77
CA PRO A 20 -4.96 -7.39 -22.92
C PRO A 20 -5.68 -8.03 -21.72
N GLY A 21 -6.31 -9.19 -21.91
CA GLY A 21 -6.97 -9.91 -20.80
C GLY A 21 -6.00 -10.44 -19.73
N ARG A 22 -4.79 -10.86 -20.13
CA ARG A 22 -3.74 -11.28 -19.20
C ARG A 22 -3.12 -10.09 -18.46
N ARG A 23 -2.98 -8.94 -19.11
CA ARG A 23 -2.57 -7.69 -18.46
C ARG A 23 -3.58 -7.24 -17.40
N GLY A 24 -4.88 -7.35 -17.69
CA GLY A 24 -5.94 -7.06 -16.73
C GLY A 24 -5.88 -7.98 -15.49
N GLN A 25 -5.70 -9.29 -15.70
CA GLN A 25 -5.53 -10.26 -14.60
C GLN A 25 -4.29 -9.95 -13.75
N LEU A 26 -3.16 -9.63 -14.38
CA LEU A 26 -1.93 -9.27 -13.67
C LEU A 26 -2.09 -7.99 -12.84
N LEU A 27 -2.72 -6.96 -13.40
CA LEU A 27 -2.99 -5.72 -12.70
C LEU A 27 -3.87 -5.97 -11.46
N GLN A 28 -4.94 -6.75 -11.62
CA GLN A 28 -5.82 -7.10 -10.50
C GLN A 28 -5.06 -7.81 -9.38
N TRP A 29 -4.19 -8.76 -9.74
CA TRP A 29 -3.36 -9.46 -8.77
C TRP A 29 -2.37 -8.53 -8.03
N LEU A 30 -1.73 -7.59 -8.74
CA LEU A 30 -0.84 -6.59 -8.12
C LEU A 30 -1.59 -5.68 -7.14
N ILE A 31 -2.81 -5.25 -7.50
CA ILE A 31 -3.67 -4.44 -6.62
C ILE A 31 -4.04 -5.23 -5.36
N GLU A 32 -4.39 -6.51 -5.50
CA GLU A 32 -4.72 -7.36 -4.35
C GLU A 32 -3.52 -7.62 -3.45
N MET A 33 -2.33 -7.77 -4.03
CA MET A 33 -1.08 -7.89 -3.27
C MET A 33 -0.81 -6.61 -2.47
N ASP A 34 -0.82 -5.45 -3.12
CA ASP A 34 -0.61 -4.16 -2.47
C ASP A 34 -1.63 -3.94 -1.33
N ARG A 35 -2.92 -4.23 -1.56
CA ARG A 35 -3.95 -4.15 -0.52
C ARG A 35 -3.64 -5.02 0.70
N ARG A 36 -3.21 -6.26 0.50
CA ARG A 36 -2.85 -7.15 1.62
C ARG A 36 -1.67 -6.62 2.42
N ASP A 37 -0.65 -6.11 1.74
CA ASP A 37 0.53 -5.54 2.38
C ASP A 37 0.17 -4.28 3.19
N TRP A 38 -0.71 -3.44 2.63
CA TRP A 38 -1.27 -2.28 3.33
C TRP A 38 -2.15 -2.66 4.52
N ASP A 39 -3.01 -3.67 4.39
CA ASP A 39 -3.85 -4.15 5.50
C ASP A 39 -2.99 -4.63 6.66
N GLN A 40 -1.94 -5.41 6.38
CA GLN A 40 -0.99 -5.85 7.40
C GLN A 40 -0.29 -4.66 8.06
N LYS A 41 0.23 -3.73 7.26
CA LYS A 41 0.94 -2.56 7.77
C LYS A 41 0.05 -1.66 8.61
N LEU A 42 -1.21 -1.49 8.21
CA LEU A 42 -2.20 -0.75 8.99
C LEU A 42 -2.49 -1.44 10.32
N GLN A 43 -2.60 -2.77 10.33
CA GLN A 43 -2.77 -3.53 11.57
C GLN A 43 -1.56 -3.38 12.50
N GLU A 44 -0.33 -3.44 11.97
CA GLU A 44 0.91 -3.23 12.72
C GLU A 44 0.99 -1.81 13.28
N ASP A 45 0.74 -0.80 12.44
CA ASP A 45 0.83 0.62 12.81
C ASP A 45 -0.15 0.98 13.93
N PHE A 46 -1.36 0.42 13.92
CA PHE A 46 -2.40 0.70 14.92
C PHE A 46 -2.57 -0.39 15.97
N SER A 47 -1.61 -1.32 16.08
CA SER A 47 -1.55 -2.29 17.17
C SER A 47 -1.23 -1.63 18.51
N GLU A 48 -1.35 -2.38 19.62
CA GLU A 48 -0.96 -1.88 20.94
C GLU A 48 0.54 -1.53 20.96
N ASN A 49 0.85 -0.26 21.21
CA ASN A 49 2.19 0.35 21.07
C ASN A 49 2.71 0.52 19.63
N GLY A 50 1.86 0.33 18.63
CA GLY A 50 2.19 0.60 17.23
C GLY A 50 2.51 2.09 16.98
N PRO A 51 3.30 2.39 15.94
CA PRO A 51 3.75 3.75 15.61
C PRO A 51 2.62 4.73 15.26
N GLY A 52 1.43 4.23 14.92
CA GLY A 52 0.22 5.02 14.67
C GLY A 52 -0.49 5.47 15.95
N MET A 53 -0.21 4.87 17.11
CA MET A 53 -0.89 5.19 18.37
C MET A 53 -0.66 6.63 18.88
N PRO A 54 0.55 7.21 18.80
CA PRO A 54 0.76 8.62 19.11
C PRO A 54 -0.06 9.56 18.23
N LEU A 55 -0.12 9.28 16.91
CA LEU A 55 -0.93 10.05 15.97
C LEU A 55 -2.42 9.93 16.28
N LEU A 56 -2.89 8.71 16.57
CA LEU A 56 -4.27 8.47 16.98
C LEU A 56 -4.64 9.23 18.26
N LYS A 57 -3.72 9.29 19.24
CA LYS A 57 -3.90 10.07 20.47
C LYS A 57 -3.99 11.57 20.18
N GLN A 58 -3.14 12.07 19.28
CA GLN A 58 -3.17 13.46 18.85
C GLN A 58 -4.50 13.81 18.17
N VAL A 59 -4.94 13.02 17.19
CA VAL A 59 -6.22 13.21 16.49
C VAL A 59 -7.39 13.21 17.46
N LYS A 60 -7.43 12.28 18.42
CA LYS A 60 -8.46 12.26 19.48
C LYS A 60 -8.43 13.53 20.34
N THR A 61 -7.24 14.05 20.63
CA THR A 61 -7.06 15.28 21.42
C THR A 61 -7.53 16.51 20.65
N ASP A 62 -7.15 16.62 19.38
CA ASP A 62 -7.54 17.74 18.52
C ASP A 62 -9.04 17.75 18.24
N PHE A 63 -9.63 16.57 18.05
CA PHE A 63 -11.08 16.41 17.89
C PHE A 63 -11.83 16.90 19.14
N ARG A 64 -11.42 16.47 20.33
CA ARG A 64 -12.01 16.91 21.60
C ARG A 64 -11.86 18.41 21.83
N ALA A 65 -10.77 19.00 21.35
CA ALA A 65 -10.50 20.43 21.46
C ALA A 65 -11.17 21.27 20.37
N GLY A 66 -11.96 20.67 19.46
CA GLY A 66 -12.58 21.38 18.34
C GLY A 66 -11.59 21.92 17.30
N ARG A 67 -10.36 21.40 17.28
CA ARG A 67 -9.30 21.79 16.34
C ARG A 67 -9.34 21.02 15.02
N CYS A 68 -10.24 20.05 14.88
CA CYS A 68 -10.52 19.43 13.59
C CYS A 68 -11.39 20.37 12.76
N THR A 69 -10.81 21.03 11.77
CA THR A 69 -11.57 21.75 10.75
C THR A 69 -12.33 20.73 9.89
N LYS A 70 -13.57 21.05 9.49
CA LYS A 70 -14.24 20.30 8.43
C LYS A 70 -13.31 20.27 7.21
N CYS A 71 -13.14 19.10 6.59
CA CYS A 71 -12.54 19.02 5.26
C CYS A 71 -13.29 20.02 4.36
N LYS A 72 -12.55 20.96 3.77
CA LYS A 72 -13.09 21.82 2.72
C LYS A 72 -13.28 21.02 1.44
#